data_AF-A0A5N1JQH1-F1
#
_entry.id   AF-A0A5N1JQH1-F1
#
_cell.length_a   1.000
_cell.length_b   1.000
_cell.length_c   1.000
_cell.angle_alpha   90.00
_cell.angle_beta   90.00
_cell.angle_gamma   90.00
#
_symmetry.space_group_name_H-M   'P 1'
#
loop_
_entity.id
_entity.type
_entity.pdbx_description
1 polymer ?
#
loop_
_entity_poly.entity_id
_entity_poly.type
_entity_poly.pdbx_seq_one_letter_code
_entity_poly.pdbx_strand_id
1 'polypeptide(L)' 'MRPSLRETAIAICDEKIAKKGDTVGISFYAFFANKNTEPELLMEAAEWWIKIHTLDHFEKAVKIREMIRSGQ' A
#
# COMPACT_ATOMS: atom_id res chain seq x y z
N MET A 1 -5.40 2.43 -9.55
CA MET A 1 -5.83 2.37 -8.14
C MET A 1 -6.90 3.43 -7.88
N ARG A 2 -8.06 3.03 -7.39
CA ARG A 2 -9.23 3.87 -7.11
C ARG A 2 -8.95 4.84 -5.94
N PRO A 3 -9.62 6.01 -5.88
CA PRO A 3 -9.38 7.00 -4.83
C PRO A 3 -9.49 6.47 -3.40
N SER A 4 -10.51 5.65 -3.11
CA SER A 4 -10.69 5.10 -1.76
C SER A 4 -9.54 4.20 -1.32
N LEU A 5 -9.01 3.36 -2.23
CA LEU A 5 -7.85 2.52 -1.92
C LEU A 5 -6.58 3.35 -1.71
N ARG A 6 -6.43 4.47 -2.45
CA ARG A 6 -5.32 5.42 -2.22
C ARG A 6 -5.38 6.04 -0.83
N GLU A 7 -6.54 6.51 -0.40
CA GLU A 7 -6.75 7.11 0.92
C GLU A 7 -6.45 6.10 2.04
N THR A 8 -7.00 4.89 1.93
CA THR A 8 -6.74 3.81 2.90
C THR A 8 -5.26 3.44 2.95
N ALA A 9 -4.60 3.29 1.80
CA ALA A 9 -3.17 2.95 1.74
C ALA A 9 -2.29 4.04 2.36
N ILE A 10 -2.60 5.33 2.12
CA ILE A 10 -1.87 6.46 2.75
C ILE A 10 -2.04 6.42 4.27
N ALA A 11 -3.27 6.27 4.77
CA ALA A 11 -3.54 6.23 6.21
C ALA A 11 -2.78 5.08 6.89
N ILE A 12 -2.73 3.92 6.26
CA ILE A 12 -1.99 2.76 6.76
C ILE A 12 -0.48 3.02 6.72
N CYS A 13 0.06 3.63 5.66
CA CYS A 13 1.47 4.00 5.62
C CYS A 13 1.81 4.95 6.79
N ASP A 14 1.00 6.00 7.00
CA ASP A 14 1.20 6.96 8.09
C ASP A 14 1.14 6.28 9.46
N GLU A 15 0.18 5.37 9.68
CA GLU A 15 0.09 4.59 10.92
C GLU A 15 1.35 3.73 11.16
N LYS A 16 1.83 3.03 10.12
CA LYS A 16 3.03 2.17 10.24
C LYS A 16 4.28 3.01 10.51
N ILE A 17 4.42 4.15 9.83
CA ILE A 17 5.55 5.07 10.02
C ILE A 17 5.53 5.62 11.45
N ALA A 18 4.38 6.08 11.94
CA ALA A 18 4.25 6.60 13.30
C ALA A 18 4.59 5.55 14.37
N LYS A 19 4.26 4.28 14.13
CA LYS A 19 4.49 3.18 15.09
C LYS A 19 5.90 2.57 15.01
N LYS A 20 6.51 2.52 13.82
CA LYS A 20 7.72 1.72 13.56
C LYS A 20 8.88 2.51 12.94
N GLY A 21 8.70 3.80 12.69
CA GLY A 21 9.68 4.65 12.03
C GLY A 21 9.61 4.60 10.50
N ASP A 22 10.38 5.47 9.87
CA ASP A 22 10.46 5.67 8.43
C ASP A 22 11.08 4.50 7.66
N THR A 23 11.85 3.64 8.34
CA THR A 23 12.45 2.43 7.77
C THR A 23 11.50 1.24 7.70
N VAL A 24 10.25 1.37 8.16
CA VAL A 24 9.29 0.27 8.16
C VAL A 24 8.98 -0.22 6.74
N GLY A 25 9.20 -1.51 6.50
CA GLY A 25 8.80 -2.19 5.28
C GLY A 25 7.34 -2.65 5.35
N ILE A 26 6.60 -2.45 4.27
CA ILE A 26 5.22 -2.92 4.09
C ILE A 26 5.09 -3.65 2.74
N SER A 27 4.13 -4.56 2.65
CA SER A 27 3.67 -5.12 1.38
C SER A 27 2.25 -4.64 1.10
N PHE A 28 1.74 -4.84 -0.12
CA PHE A 28 0.36 -4.49 -0.47
C PHE A 28 -0.68 -5.19 0.43
N TYR A 29 -0.34 -6.32 1.06
CA TYR A 29 -1.20 -6.97 2.07
C TYR A 29 -1.50 -6.08 3.27
N ALA A 30 -0.70 -5.04 3.52
CA ALA A 30 -0.95 -4.10 4.60
C ALA A 30 -2.24 -3.30 4.38
N PHE A 31 -2.75 -3.17 3.15
CA PHE A 31 -3.83 -2.24 2.81
C PHE A 31 -5.24 -2.71 3.17
N PHE A 32 -5.41 -3.95 3.64
CA PHE A 32 -6.72 -4.52 3.93
C PHE A 32 -6.64 -5.47 5.12
N ALA A 33 -7.72 -5.49 5.92
CA ALA A 33 -7.77 -6.26 7.16
C ALA A 33 -7.90 -7.78 6.93
N ASN A 34 -8.51 -8.21 5.82
CA ASN A 34 -8.73 -9.62 5.51
C ASN A 34 -8.67 -9.90 4.00
N LYS A 35 -7.79 -10.82 3.62
CA LYS A 35 -7.58 -11.28 2.24
C LYS A 35 -8.81 -11.87 1.54
N ASN A 36 -9.79 -12.38 2.30
CA ASN A 36 -10.94 -13.11 1.74
C ASN A 36 -12.24 -12.30 1.75
N THR A 37 -12.27 -11.13 2.42
CA THR A 37 -13.49 -10.32 2.52
C THR A 37 -13.66 -9.39 1.32
N GLU A 38 -12.55 -8.89 0.77
CA GLU A 38 -12.55 -7.92 -0.32
C GLU A 38 -11.53 -8.34 -1.42
N PRO A 39 -11.77 -9.47 -2.10
CA PRO A 39 -10.81 -10.02 -3.06
C PRO A 39 -10.49 -9.06 -4.21
N GLU A 40 -11.45 -8.25 -4.65
CA GLU A 40 -11.22 -7.25 -5.70
C GLU A 40 -10.23 -6.15 -5.28
N LEU A 41 -10.31 -5.70 -4.02
CA LEU A 41 -9.38 -4.69 -3.49
C LEU A 41 -7.97 -5.26 -3.33
N LEU A 42 -7.87 -6.52 -2.91
CA LEU A 42 -6.61 -7.27 -2.89
C LEU A 42 -5.99 -7.34 -4.29
N MET A 43 -6.77 -7.74 -5.29
CA MET A 43 -6.28 -7.90 -6.67
C MET A 43 -5.88 -6.57 -7.29
N GLU A 44 -6.62 -5.49 -7.02
CA GLU A 44 -6.27 -4.16 -7.49
C GLU A 44 -4.98 -3.64 -6.84
N ALA A 45 -4.82 -3.81 -5.53
CA ALA A 45 -3.59 -3.46 -4.82
C ALA A 45 -2.40 -4.27 -5.35
N ALA A 46 -2.61 -5.57 -5.60
CA ALA A 46 -1.60 -6.44 -6.18
C ALA A 46 -1.22 -6.04 -7.61
N GLU A 47 -2.19 -5.69 -8.46
CA GLU A 47 -1.91 -5.21 -9.82
C GLU A 47 -1.09 -3.91 -9.80
N TRP A 48 -1.49 -2.94 -8.98
CA TRP A 48 -0.74 -1.69 -8.82
C TRP A 48 0.69 -1.95 -8.33
N TRP A 49 0.85 -2.82 -7.33
CA TRP A 49 2.14 -3.10 -6.71
C TRP A 49 3.07 -3.93 -7.59
N ILE A 50 2.60 -5.09 -8.08
CA ILE A 50 3.42 -6.11 -8.73
C ILE A 50 3.53 -5.84 -10.23
N LYS A 51 2.42 -5.49 -10.90
CA LYS A 51 2.38 -5.42 -12.36
C LYS A 51 2.67 -4.02 -12.90
N ILE A 52 2.08 -2.99 -12.30
CA ILE A 52 2.26 -1.61 -12.77
C ILE A 52 3.62 -1.06 -12.32
N HIS A 53 3.93 -1.17 -11.03
CA HIS A 53 5.15 -0.57 -10.45
C HIS A 53 6.27 -1.56 -10.17
N THR A 54 6.03 -2.87 -10.33
CA THR A 54 7.05 -3.93 -10.20
C THR A 54 7.86 -3.82 -8.91
N LEU A 55 7.17 -3.50 -7.81
CA LEU A 55 7.77 -3.29 -6.51
C LEU A 55 8.18 -4.62 -5.86
N ASP A 56 9.19 -4.56 -5.01
CA ASP A 56 9.64 -5.72 -4.23
C ASP A 56 8.55 -6.21 -3.27
N HIS A 57 8.74 -7.42 -2.72
CA HIS A 57 7.78 -8.00 -1.77
C HIS A 57 7.54 -7.09 -0.55
N PHE A 58 8.57 -6.35 -0.13
CA PHE A 58 8.47 -5.29 0.88
C PHE A 58 9.11 -4.01 0.37
N GLU A 59 8.44 -2.89 0.61
CA GLU A 59 8.92 -1.55 0.29
C GLU A 59 8.76 -0.63 1.50
N LYS A 60 9.59 0.40 1.59
CA LYS A 60 9.46 1.38 2.68
C LYS A 60 8.10 2.07 2.62
N ALA A 61 7.40 2.15 3.74
CA ALA A 61 6.10 2.81 3.81
C ALA A 61 6.15 4.28 3.34
N VAL A 62 7.26 4.99 3.61
CA VAL A 62 7.46 6.36 3.12
C VAL A 62 7.48 6.40 1.59
N LYS A 63 8.21 5.50 0.93
CA LYS A 63 8.29 5.43 -0.55
C LYS A 63 6.89 5.23 -1.14
N ILE A 64 6.16 4.26 -0.61
CA ILE A 64 4.81 3.92 -1.08
C ILE A 64 3.84 5.08 -0.90
N ARG A 65 3.83 5.72 0.28
CA ARG A 65 2.99 6.88 0.55
C ARG A 65 3.24 8.01 -0.46
N GLU A 66 4.50 8.34 -0.73
CA GLU A 66 4.84 9.41 -1.67
C GLU A 66 4.49 9.06 -3.12
N MET A 67 4.67 7.79 -3.54
CA MET A 67 4.20 7.33 -4.86
C MET A 67 2.69 7.57 -5.02
N ILE A 68 1.89 7.15 -4.04
CA ILE A 68 0.44 7.32 -4.08
C ILE A 68 0.05 8.80 -4.07
N ARG A 69 0.69 9.64 -3.25
CA ARG A 69 0.44 11.10 -3.20
C ARG A 69 0.80 11.79 -4.52
N SER A 70 1.83 11.32 -5.21
CA SER A 70 2.23 11.84 -6.53
C SER A 70 1.33 11.39 -7.69
N GLY A 71 0.30 10.58 -7.39
CA GLY A 71 -0.68 10.13 -8.37
C GLY A 71 -0.27 8.89 -9.17
N GLN A 72 0.81 8.21 -8.78
CA GLN A 72 1.25 6.94 -9.37
C GLN A 72 0.27 5.79 -9.09
#